data_AF-A0A9W9G389-F1
#
_entry.id   AF-A0A9W9G389-F1
#
_cell.length_a   1.000
_cell.length_b   1.000
_cell.length_c   1.000
_cell.angle_alpha   90.00
_cell.angle_beta   90.00
_cell.angle_gamma   90.00
#
_symmetry.space_group_name_H-M   'P 1'
#
loop_
_entity.id
_entity.type
_entity.pdbx_description
1 polymer ?
#
loop_
_entity_poly.entity_id
_entity_poly.type
_entity_poly.pdbx_seq_one_letter_code
_entity_poly.pdbx_strand_id
1 'polypeptide(L)'
;MQSITADRDIGSSQDFGNRVQSLFEPRCNTSTTRATTFKSTRETLFPQTRPSLQLSGQAANELKAHVILPSEEDAFQLLDTIMLYFYEPQHLFDARDVSDRISSFFESGNPQLQDSNIWTLQIFLIFALGKLLRGDTSSDDQLPGLHYFSYVERVLPPLTELRKHGLAAIEVLALMVVYLQNADRKEDAAIYVSLPTSSMSDID
;
A
#
# COMPACT_ATOMS: atom_id res chain seq x y z
N MET A 1 -10.59 -55.98 39.88
CA MET A 1 -9.91 -55.61 38.61
C MET A 1 -10.99 -55.27 37.60
N GLN A 2 -11.16 -53.99 37.26
CA GLN A 2 -12.04 -53.55 36.17
C GLN A 2 -11.18 -52.81 35.14
N SER A 3 -11.21 -53.30 33.89
CA SER A 3 -10.50 -52.76 32.75
C SER A 3 -11.31 -51.63 32.12
N ILE A 4 -10.71 -50.46 31.94
CA ILE A 4 -11.32 -49.34 31.20
C ILE A 4 -10.90 -49.50 29.74
N THR A 5 -11.84 -49.89 28.89
CA THR A 5 -11.67 -49.85 27.43
C THR A 5 -11.99 -48.43 26.97
N ALA A 6 -10.98 -47.70 26.50
CA ALA A 6 -11.18 -46.42 25.83
C ALA A 6 -11.64 -46.69 24.40
N ASP A 7 -12.92 -46.47 24.12
CA ASP A 7 -13.41 -46.43 22.75
C ASP A 7 -12.94 -45.11 22.11
N ARG A 8 -12.20 -45.23 21.01
CA ARG A 8 -11.71 -44.09 20.23
C ARG A 8 -12.67 -43.90 19.07
N ASP A 9 -13.62 -42.98 19.23
CA ASP A 9 -14.46 -42.49 18.14
C ASP A 9 -13.61 -41.66 17.16
N ILE A 10 -12.94 -42.31 16.21
CA ILE A 10 -12.23 -41.69 15.09
C ILE A 10 -13.21 -41.52 13.91
N GLY A 11 -14.29 -40.77 14.12
CA GLY A 11 -15.35 -40.56 13.12
C GLY A 11 -15.48 -39.15 12.56
N SER A 12 -14.76 -38.15 13.08
CA SER A 12 -15.01 -36.72 12.77
C SER A 12 -14.43 -36.24 11.43
N SER A 13 -13.38 -36.88 10.92
CA SER A 13 -12.65 -36.39 9.73
C SER A 13 -13.39 -36.62 8.41
N GLN A 14 -14.23 -37.66 8.31
CA GLN A 14 -14.84 -38.08 7.04
C GLN A 14 -16.13 -37.31 6.74
N ASP A 15 -16.90 -36.97 7.78
CA ASP A 15 -18.08 -36.11 7.67
C ASP A 15 -17.70 -34.67 7.32
N PHE A 16 -16.61 -34.16 7.89
CA PHE A 16 -16.13 -32.82 7.55
C PHE A 16 -15.75 -32.73 6.07
N GLY A 17 -15.03 -33.72 5.54
CA GLY A 17 -14.63 -33.76 4.13
C GLY A 17 -15.84 -33.73 3.18
N ASN A 18 -16.83 -34.58 3.42
CA ASN A 18 -18.05 -34.64 2.62
C ASN A 18 -18.85 -33.32 2.67
N ARG A 19 -18.88 -32.69 3.84
CA ARG A 19 -19.59 -31.42 4.05
C ARG A 19 -18.90 -30.26 3.34
N VAL A 20 -17.57 -30.23 3.34
CA VAL A 20 -16.79 -29.24 2.56
C VAL A 20 -16.98 -29.48 1.06
N GLN A 21 -17.00 -30.72 0.60
CA GLN A 21 -17.21 -31.04 -0.82
C GLN A 21 -18.59 -30.58 -1.33
N SER A 22 -19.63 -30.71 -0.49
CA SER A 22 -20.99 -30.23 -0.81
C SER A 22 -21.10 -28.71 -0.97
N LEU A 23 -20.13 -27.94 -0.45
CA LEU A 23 -20.10 -26.47 -0.60
C LEU A 23 -19.49 -26.01 -1.91
N PHE A 24 -18.72 -26.88 -2.59
CA PHE A 24 -18.07 -26.57 -3.86
C PHE A 24 -18.79 -27.17 -5.08
N GLU A 25 -19.82 -27.98 -4.87
CA GLU A 25 -20.67 -28.46 -5.96
C GLU A 25 -21.53 -27.30 -6.51
N PRO A 26 -21.41 -26.96 -7.81
CA PRO A 26 -22.29 -25.98 -8.43
C PRO A 26 -23.69 -26.55 -8.49
N ARG A 27 -24.59 -26.07 -7.62
CA ARG A 27 -26.03 -26.33 -7.74
C ARG A 27 -26.54 -25.67 -9.02
N CYS A 28 -26.55 -26.42 -10.12
CA CYS A 28 -27.31 -26.06 -11.30
C CYS A 28 -28.73 -26.61 -11.12
N ASN A 29 -29.65 -25.78 -10.64
CA ASN A 29 -31.05 -25.88 -11.03
C ASN A 29 -31.75 -24.52 -11.01
N THR A 30 -32.37 -24.25 -12.15
CA THR A 30 -33.29 -23.17 -12.46
C THR A 30 -34.52 -23.20 -11.56
N SER A 31 -34.79 -22.09 -10.85
CA SER A 31 -36.16 -21.59 -10.66
C SER A 31 -36.20 -20.24 -9.96
N THR A 32 -36.79 -19.28 -10.66
CA THR A 32 -37.31 -17.97 -10.26
C THR A 32 -37.88 -17.92 -8.84
N THR A 33 -37.33 -17.09 -7.94
CA THR A 33 -38.11 -16.21 -7.04
C THR A 33 -37.23 -15.18 -6.32
N ARG A 34 -37.77 -13.95 -6.20
CA ARG A 34 -37.24 -12.77 -5.47
C ARG A 34 -36.70 -13.13 -4.08
N ALA A 35 -35.47 -12.71 -3.79
CA ALA A 35 -34.94 -12.64 -2.43
C ALA A 35 -34.08 -11.37 -2.27
N THR A 36 -34.40 -10.59 -1.24
CA THR A 36 -33.68 -9.40 -0.79
C THR A 36 -32.24 -9.73 -0.40
N THR A 37 -31.28 -9.08 -1.05
CA THR A 37 -29.85 -9.25 -0.82
C THR A 37 -29.44 -8.68 0.55
N PHE A 38 -29.46 -9.49 1.60
CA PHE A 38 -28.62 -9.25 2.77
C PHE A 38 -27.22 -9.75 2.42
N LYS A 39 -26.30 -8.83 2.16
CA LYS A 39 -24.89 -9.16 1.91
C LYS A 39 -24.31 -9.78 3.17
N SER A 40 -23.75 -10.97 3.03
CA SER A 40 -23.09 -11.71 4.10
C SER A 40 -21.93 -10.89 4.65
N THR A 41 -21.78 -10.80 5.99
CA THR A 41 -20.68 -10.10 6.71
C THR A 41 -19.29 -10.49 6.22
N ARG A 42 -19.16 -11.67 5.58
CA ARG A 42 -17.90 -12.16 5.02
C ARG A 42 -17.54 -11.49 3.68
N GLU A 43 -18.51 -11.04 2.91
CA GLU A 43 -18.30 -10.35 1.62
C GLU A 43 -17.94 -8.87 1.80
N THR A 44 -18.30 -8.26 2.94
CA THR A 44 -17.90 -6.87 3.27
C THR A 44 -16.46 -6.80 3.77
N LEU A 45 -15.97 -7.84 4.44
CA LEU A 45 -14.59 -7.91 4.96
C LEU A 45 -13.59 -8.43 3.92
N PHE A 46 -14.04 -9.24 2.96
CA PHE A 46 -13.19 -9.80 1.91
C PHE A 46 -13.92 -9.74 0.56
N PRO A 47 -13.81 -8.61 -0.17
CA PRO A 47 -14.35 -8.52 -1.52
C PRO A 47 -13.71 -9.60 -2.40
N GLN A 48 -14.53 -10.47 -3.01
CA GLN A 48 -14.06 -11.52 -3.94
C GLN A 48 -13.39 -10.93 -5.19
N THR A 49 -13.76 -9.70 -5.53
CA THR A 49 -13.02 -8.88 -6.47
C THR A 49 -12.04 -8.05 -5.65
N ARG A 50 -10.78 -8.47 -5.60
CA ARG A 50 -9.72 -7.50 -5.29
C ARG A 50 -9.93 -6.33 -6.25
N PRO A 51 -9.95 -5.07 -5.79
CA PRO A 51 -9.80 -3.97 -6.71
C PRO A 51 -8.55 -4.30 -7.52
N SER A 52 -8.71 -4.52 -8.82
CA SER A 52 -7.56 -4.55 -9.69
C SER A 52 -6.93 -3.18 -9.51
N LEU A 53 -5.76 -3.13 -8.86
CA LEU A 53 -4.82 -2.05 -9.04
C LEU A 53 -4.50 -2.07 -10.53
N GLN A 54 -5.36 -1.44 -11.32
CA GLN A 54 -5.07 -1.11 -12.69
C GLN A 54 -4.01 -0.04 -12.57
N LEU A 55 -2.75 -0.48 -12.54
CA LEU A 55 -1.61 0.35 -12.84
C LEU A 55 -1.87 0.89 -14.25
N SER A 56 -2.54 2.04 -14.33
CA SER A 56 -3.02 2.63 -15.56
C SER A 56 -1.81 3.14 -16.34
N GLY A 57 -1.19 2.24 -17.10
CA GLY A 57 -0.10 2.52 -18.03
C GLY A 57 -0.53 3.28 -19.27
N GLN A 58 -1.73 3.88 -19.30
CA GLN A 58 -2.30 4.50 -20.50
C GLN A 58 -2.32 6.04 -20.50
N ALA A 59 -1.59 6.69 -19.59
CA ALA A 59 -1.23 8.11 -19.70
C ALA A 59 0.26 8.31 -20.06
N ALA A 60 0.85 7.34 -20.77
CA ALA A 60 2.30 7.25 -20.97
C ALA A 60 2.92 8.35 -21.87
N ASN A 61 2.13 9.23 -22.50
CA ASN A 61 2.67 10.17 -23.50
C ASN A 61 2.43 11.68 -23.24
N GLU A 62 1.55 12.08 -22.33
CA GLU A 62 1.26 13.52 -22.14
C GLU A 62 1.67 14.10 -20.79
N LEU A 63 2.15 13.27 -19.87
CA LEU A 63 2.58 13.73 -18.56
C LEU A 63 3.99 13.23 -18.24
N LYS A 64 4.96 13.72 -19.02
CA LYS A 64 6.29 14.06 -18.49
C LYS A 64 6.13 15.25 -17.52
N ALA A 65 5.18 15.10 -16.58
CA ALA A 65 4.85 16.07 -15.55
C ALA A 65 6.16 16.34 -14.85
N HIS A 66 6.56 17.60 -14.91
CA HIS A 66 7.72 18.13 -14.23
C HIS A 66 7.62 17.74 -12.75
N VAL A 67 8.28 16.65 -12.35
CA VAL A 67 8.43 16.30 -10.94
C VAL A 67 9.24 17.42 -10.34
N ILE A 68 8.57 18.35 -9.66
CA ILE A 68 9.21 19.51 -9.04
C ILE A 68 10.08 18.95 -7.92
N LEU A 69 11.39 19.06 -8.09
CA LEU A 69 12.34 18.58 -7.11
C LEU A 69 12.36 19.53 -5.91
N PRO A 70 12.40 19.03 -4.66
CA PRO A 70 12.65 19.89 -3.50
C PRO A 70 14.04 20.52 -3.57
N SER A 71 14.31 21.54 -2.75
CA SER A 71 15.69 21.96 -2.52
C SER A 71 16.49 20.85 -1.84
N GLU A 72 17.82 20.88 -1.93
CA GLU A 72 18.67 19.89 -1.27
C GLU A 72 18.47 19.89 0.25
N GLU A 73 18.36 21.07 0.86
CA GLU A 73 18.05 21.23 2.29
C GLU A 73 16.67 20.62 2.64
N ASP A 74 15.65 20.90 1.83
CA ASP A 74 14.32 20.31 2.03
C ASP A 74 14.35 18.78 1.89
N ALA A 75 15.17 18.24 0.99
CA ALA A 75 15.34 16.80 0.82
C ALA A 75 15.90 16.13 2.08
N PHE A 76 16.88 16.76 2.74
CA PHE A 76 17.41 16.27 4.02
C PHE A 76 16.39 16.39 5.15
N GLN A 77 15.59 17.46 5.19
CA GLN A 77 14.51 17.59 6.17
C GLN A 77 13.42 16.52 5.99
N LEU A 78 13.11 16.15 4.75
CA LEU A 78 12.18 15.06 4.45
C LEU A 78 12.73 13.71 4.91
N LEU A 79 14.03 13.46 4.73
CA LEU A 79 14.71 12.28 5.27
C LEU A 79 14.67 12.27 6.80
N ASP A 80 14.99 13.38 7.46
CA ASP A 80 14.96 13.51 8.92
C ASP A 80 13.55 13.29 9.48
N THR A 81 12.53 13.78 8.79
CA THR A 81 11.12 13.54 9.14
C THR A 81 10.80 12.03 9.16
N ILE A 82 11.28 11.28 8.18
CA ILE A 82 11.11 9.83 8.13
C ILE A 82 11.87 9.16 9.28
N MET A 83 13.10 9.60 9.54
CA MET A 83 13.94 9.07 10.61
C MET A 83 13.31 9.31 12.00
N LEU A 84 12.64 10.44 12.20
CA LEU A 84 11.93 10.75 13.43
C LEU A 84 10.62 9.95 13.59
N TYR A 85 9.96 9.64 12.47
CA TYR A 85 8.70 8.88 12.48
C TYR A 85 8.91 7.41 12.86
N PHE A 86 10.03 6.82 12.42
CA PHE A 86 10.38 5.45 12.80
C PHE A 86 11.20 5.44 14.08
N TYR A 87 10.72 4.73 15.10
CA TYR A 87 11.50 4.50 16.32
C TYR A 87 12.85 3.80 16.02
N GLU A 88 12.88 2.94 15.00
CA GLU A 88 14.10 2.30 14.51
C GLU A 88 14.07 2.15 12.97
N PRO A 89 14.51 3.17 12.21
CA PRO A 89 14.48 3.17 10.75
C PRO A 89 15.51 2.20 10.13
N GLN A 90 16.44 1.68 10.93
CA GLN A 90 17.58 0.83 10.50
C GLN A 90 17.15 -0.45 9.77
N HIS A 91 15.89 -0.86 9.93
CA HIS A 91 15.34 -2.03 9.24
C HIS A 91 14.80 -1.72 7.84
N LEU A 92 14.62 -0.44 7.48
CA LEU A 92 14.05 -0.04 6.20
C LEU A 92 15.11 0.37 5.17
N PHE A 93 16.14 1.10 5.60
CA PHE A 93 17.33 1.47 4.82
C PHE A 93 18.40 2.09 5.74
N ASP A 94 19.65 2.18 5.29
CA ASP A 94 20.70 2.93 5.98
C ASP A 94 20.60 4.43 5.65
N ALA A 95 20.28 5.24 6.66
CA ALA A 95 20.12 6.69 6.50
C ALA A 95 21.39 7.40 6.03
N ARG A 96 22.58 6.88 6.41
CA ARG A 96 23.85 7.45 5.95
C ARG A 96 24.04 7.23 4.46
N ASP A 97 23.80 5.99 4.01
CA ASP A 97 23.86 5.64 2.59
C ASP A 97 22.83 6.44 1.77
N VAL A 98 21.61 6.60 2.27
CA VAL A 98 20.57 7.42 1.60
C VAL A 98 20.96 8.91 1.59
N SER A 99 21.55 9.44 2.66
CA SER A 99 22.05 10.81 2.70
C SER A 99 23.12 11.05 1.63
N ASP A 100 24.10 10.16 1.52
CA ASP A 100 25.17 10.25 0.52
C ASP A 100 24.60 10.18 -0.90
N ARG A 101 23.60 9.32 -1.13
CA ARG A 101 22.87 9.23 -2.40
C ARG A 101 22.12 10.51 -2.73
N ILE A 102 21.51 11.17 -1.74
CA ILE A 102 20.83 12.46 -1.92
C ILE A 102 21.83 13.54 -2.33
N SER A 103 22.95 13.70 -1.61
CA SER A 103 24.01 14.66 -1.99
C SER A 103 24.49 14.40 -3.42
N SER A 104 24.82 13.14 -3.75
CA SER A 104 25.27 12.78 -5.10
C SER A 104 24.22 13.06 -6.17
N PHE A 105 22.94 12.88 -5.85
CA PHE A 105 21.82 13.16 -6.75
C PHE A 105 21.73 14.65 -7.07
N PHE A 106 21.84 15.54 -6.07
CA PHE A 106 21.81 17.00 -6.28
C PHE A 106 23.08 17.54 -6.95
N GLU A 107 24.26 16.98 -6.65
CA GLU A 107 25.53 17.35 -7.31
C GLU A 107 25.55 17.01 -8.80
N SER A 108 24.87 15.93 -9.22
CA SER A 108 24.89 15.45 -10.60
C SER A 108 24.16 16.35 -11.61
N GLY A 109 23.45 17.39 -11.15
CA GLY A 109 22.93 18.49 -11.98
C GLY A 109 21.84 18.14 -12.99
N ASN A 110 21.48 16.86 -13.18
CA ASN A 110 20.43 16.46 -14.11
C ASN A 110 19.61 15.24 -13.62
N PRO A 111 18.62 15.47 -12.73
CA PRO A 111 17.83 14.40 -12.11
C PRO A 111 16.92 13.65 -13.09
N GLN A 112 16.65 14.21 -14.27
CA GLN A 112 15.82 13.59 -15.32
C GLN A 112 16.60 12.65 -16.25
N LEU A 113 17.94 12.70 -16.23
CA LEU A 113 18.81 11.87 -17.08
C LEU A 113 19.33 10.62 -16.35
N GLN A 114 19.04 10.47 -15.06
CA GLN A 114 19.34 9.25 -14.33
C GLN A 114 18.20 8.24 -14.53
N ASP A 115 18.25 7.57 -15.67
CA ASP A 115 17.39 6.45 -16.05
C ASP A 115 17.15 5.51 -14.87
N SER A 116 15.87 5.30 -14.51
CA SER A 116 15.27 4.16 -13.77
C SER A 116 16.14 3.41 -12.75
N ASN A 117 17.10 4.08 -12.11
CA ASN A 117 18.02 3.44 -11.20
C ASN A 117 17.25 3.22 -9.90
N ILE A 118 17.36 2.03 -9.34
CA ILE A 118 16.64 1.63 -8.14
C ILE A 118 16.86 2.61 -6.99
N TRP A 119 18.06 3.20 -6.90
CA TRP A 119 18.41 4.20 -5.89
C TRP A 119 17.73 5.55 -6.12
N THR A 120 17.55 5.95 -7.37
CA THR A 120 16.80 7.17 -7.71
C THR A 120 15.33 7.00 -7.33
N LEU A 121 14.75 5.82 -7.56
CA LEU A 121 13.39 5.50 -7.11
C LEU A 121 13.25 5.57 -5.58
N GLN A 122 14.25 5.08 -4.84
CA GLN A 122 14.31 5.18 -3.39
C GLN A 122 14.29 6.64 -2.92
N ILE A 123 15.10 7.52 -3.52
CA ILE A 123 15.11 8.96 -3.21
C ILE A 123 13.74 9.61 -3.45
N PHE A 124 13.08 9.30 -4.56
CA PHE A 124 11.73 9.83 -4.82
C PHE A 124 10.70 9.35 -3.80
N LEU A 125 10.82 8.10 -3.32
CA LEU A 125 9.96 7.59 -2.24
C LEU A 125 10.25 8.25 -0.89
N ILE A 126 11.51 8.58 -0.58
CA ILE A 126 11.87 9.41 0.58
C ILE A 126 11.15 10.76 0.51
N PHE A 127 11.13 11.41 -0.65
CA PHE A 127 10.40 12.68 -0.80
C PHE A 127 8.89 12.52 -0.67
N ALA A 128 8.33 11.46 -1.25
CA ALA A 128 6.91 11.17 -1.16
C ALA A 128 6.48 10.95 0.29
N LEU A 129 7.18 10.05 0.99
CA LEU A 129 6.88 9.67 2.36
C LEU A 129 7.16 10.80 3.33
N GLY A 130 8.28 11.52 3.20
CA GLY A 130 8.57 12.68 4.05
C GLY A 130 7.47 13.74 3.97
N LYS A 131 6.95 14.03 2.77
CA LYS A 131 5.85 15.00 2.60
C LYS A 131 4.55 14.48 3.21
N LEU A 132 4.28 13.18 3.05
CA LEU A 132 3.11 12.54 3.64
C LEU A 132 3.14 12.59 5.17
N LEU A 133 4.29 12.29 5.77
CA LEU A 133 4.46 12.27 7.23
C LEU A 133 4.49 13.67 7.83
N ARG A 134 5.01 14.68 7.11
CA ARG A 134 4.96 16.08 7.53
C ARG A 134 3.53 16.63 7.56
N GLY A 135 2.61 15.99 6.84
CA GLY A 135 1.21 16.42 6.76
C GLY A 135 1.01 17.68 5.92
N ASP A 136 1.96 18.02 5.04
CA ASP A 136 1.88 19.17 4.13
C ASP A 136 0.80 18.90 3.06
N THR A 137 -0.47 19.16 3.40
CA THR A 137 -1.56 19.14 2.43
C THR A 137 -1.45 20.39 1.57
N SER A 138 -1.04 20.22 0.31
CA SER A 138 -1.32 21.21 -0.71
C SER A 138 -2.83 21.46 -0.78
N SER A 139 -3.23 22.68 -1.11
CA SER A 139 -4.62 23.16 -1.12
C SER A 139 -5.56 22.39 -2.06
N ASP A 140 -4.98 21.56 -2.94
CA ASP A 140 -5.68 20.61 -3.78
C ASP A 140 -5.68 19.27 -3.05
N ASP A 141 -6.85 18.69 -2.81
CA ASP A 141 -7.23 17.58 -1.92
C ASP A 141 -6.48 16.23 -2.15
N GLN A 142 -5.34 16.29 -2.83
CA GLN A 142 -4.46 15.21 -3.20
C GLN A 142 -3.55 14.80 -2.04
N LEU A 143 -3.22 13.51 -1.98
CA LEU A 143 -2.28 12.99 -0.99
C LEU A 143 -0.90 13.66 -1.13
N PRO A 144 -0.29 14.14 -0.03
CA PRO A 144 1.03 14.74 -0.09
C PRO A 144 2.04 13.75 -0.67
N GLY A 145 2.88 14.24 -1.59
CA GLY A 145 3.89 13.42 -2.24
C GLY A 145 3.36 12.45 -3.31
N LEU A 146 2.07 12.47 -3.64
CA LEU A 146 1.48 11.54 -4.61
C LEU A 146 2.11 11.64 -6.00
N HIS A 147 2.57 12.83 -6.41
CA HIS A 147 3.25 13.02 -7.70
C HIS A 147 4.61 12.32 -7.76
N TYR A 148 5.36 12.28 -6.65
CA TYR A 148 6.60 11.50 -6.57
C TYR A 148 6.31 10.01 -6.58
N PHE A 149 5.31 9.55 -5.80
CA PHE A 149 4.91 8.15 -5.78
C PHE A 149 4.44 7.66 -7.16
N SER A 150 3.59 8.45 -7.83
CA SER A 150 3.08 8.14 -9.17
C SER A 150 4.21 8.06 -10.21
N TYR A 151 5.24 8.89 -10.07
CA TYR A 151 6.43 8.80 -10.93
C TYR A 151 7.17 7.47 -10.71
N VAL A 152 7.41 7.10 -9.45
CA VAL A 152 8.07 5.84 -9.10
C VAL A 152 7.27 4.64 -9.61
N GLU A 153 5.96 4.63 -9.40
CA GLU A 153 5.07 3.55 -9.83
C GLU A 153 5.11 3.33 -11.37
N ARG A 154 5.28 4.41 -12.14
CA ARG A 154 5.37 4.35 -13.61
C ARG A 154 6.73 3.87 -14.12
N VAL A 155 7.80 4.18 -13.39
CA VAL A 155 9.19 3.88 -13.78
C VAL A 155 9.68 2.57 -13.15
N LEU A 156 8.93 2.01 -12.19
CA LEU A 156 9.32 0.80 -11.47
C LEU A 156 9.53 -0.38 -12.43
N PRO A 157 10.71 -1.04 -12.39
CA PRO A 157 10.96 -2.24 -13.18
C PRO A 157 10.03 -3.40 -12.80
N PRO A 158 9.75 -4.33 -13.73
CA PRO A 158 8.97 -5.52 -13.41
C PRO A 158 9.67 -6.36 -12.32
N LEU A 159 8.90 -7.10 -11.52
CA LEU A 159 9.41 -7.89 -10.37
C LEU A 159 10.58 -8.83 -10.72
N THR A 160 10.60 -9.36 -11.95
CA THR A 160 11.69 -10.22 -12.45
C THR A 160 13.03 -9.49 -12.55
N GLU A 161 13.01 -8.20 -12.88
CA GLU A 161 14.20 -7.34 -12.92
C GLU A 161 14.53 -6.81 -11.54
N LEU A 162 13.50 -6.43 -10.78
CA LEU A 162 13.64 -5.94 -9.41
C LEU A 162 14.37 -6.95 -8.51
N ARG A 163 14.11 -8.26 -8.68
CA ARG A 163 14.84 -9.33 -7.99
C ARG A 163 16.37 -9.25 -8.17
N LYS A 164 16.85 -8.77 -9.32
CA LYS A 164 18.29 -8.66 -9.60
C LYS A 164 18.97 -7.59 -8.73
N HIS A 165 18.21 -6.63 -8.21
CA HIS A 165 18.71 -5.55 -7.34
C HIS A 165 18.76 -5.94 -5.85
N GLY A 166 18.32 -7.16 -5.49
CA GLY A 166 18.51 -7.71 -4.14
C GLY A 166 17.87 -6.86 -3.04
N LEU A 167 18.68 -6.41 -2.07
CA LEU A 167 18.22 -5.65 -0.91
C LEU A 167 17.57 -4.31 -1.31
N ALA A 168 18.17 -3.55 -2.23
CA ALA A 168 17.66 -2.24 -2.64
C ALA A 168 16.24 -2.31 -3.22
N ALA A 169 15.91 -3.42 -3.89
CA ALA A 169 14.56 -3.69 -4.37
C ALA A 169 13.55 -3.88 -3.22
N ILE A 170 13.97 -4.56 -2.15
CA ILE A 170 13.14 -4.76 -0.96
C ILE A 170 12.91 -3.42 -0.26
N GLU A 171 13.94 -2.59 -0.14
CA GLU A 171 13.84 -1.25 0.47
C GLU A 171 12.85 -0.36 -0.29
N VAL A 172 12.93 -0.33 -1.63
CA VAL A 172 11.98 0.42 -2.49
C VAL A 172 10.55 -0.10 -2.31
N LEU A 173 10.33 -1.41 -2.37
CA LEU A 173 9.00 -1.98 -2.17
C LEU A 173 8.46 -1.71 -0.76
N ALA A 174 9.31 -1.81 0.25
CA ALA A 174 8.93 -1.54 1.63
C ALA A 174 8.54 -0.07 1.82
N LEU A 175 9.30 0.87 1.24
CA LEU A 175 8.95 2.29 1.22
C LEU A 175 7.61 2.55 0.51
N MET A 176 7.32 1.86 -0.60
CA MET A 176 6.03 1.96 -1.27
C MET A 176 4.88 1.47 -0.38
N VAL A 177 5.05 0.32 0.27
CA VAL A 177 4.04 -0.25 1.19
C VAL A 177 3.79 0.70 2.36
N VAL A 178 4.85 1.25 2.95
CA VAL A 178 4.75 2.22 4.04
C VAL A 178 4.03 3.49 3.59
N TYR A 179 4.30 4.00 2.39
CA TYR A 179 3.59 5.16 1.83
C TYR A 179 2.09 4.87 1.72
N LEU A 180 1.71 3.76 1.09
CA LEU A 180 0.31 3.36 0.92
C LEU A 180 -0.39 3.15 2.27
N GLN A 181 0.28 2.54 3.25
CA GLN A 181 -0.30 2.33 4.57
C GLN A 181 -0.57 3.66 5.31
N ASN A 182 0.30 4.66 5.15
CA ASN A 182 0.08 5.98 5.74
C ASN A 182 -0.96 6.79 4.97
N ALA A 183 -1.05 6.59 3.65
CA ALA A 183 -2.07 7.15 2.78
C ALA A 183 -3.48 6.67 3.18
N ASP A 184 -3.69 5.35 3.25
CA ASP A 184 -4.97 4.74 3.61
C ASP A 184 -5.44 5.21 5.00
N ARG A 185 -4.53 5.26 5.99
CA ARG A 185 -4.84 5.74 7.34
C ARG A 185 -5.29 7.20 7.38
N LYS A 186 -4.79 8.04 6.48
CA LYS A 186 -5.21 9.45 6.38
C LYS A 186 -6.62 9.55 5.81
N GLU A 187 -6.93 8.74 4.80
CA GLU A 187 -8.28 8.65 4.22
C GLU A 187 -9.29 8.16 5.27
N ASP A 188 -8.94 7.10 6.02
CA ASP A 188 -9.76 6.60 7.12
C ASP A 188 -10.01 7.68 8.18
N ALA A 189 -8.97 8.42 8.59
CA ALA A 189 -9.09 9.49 9.57
C ALA A 189 -10.02 10.62 9.10
N ALA A 190 -9.98 10.98 7.80
CA ALA A 190 -10.87 11.98 7.22
C ALA A 190 -12.34 11.56 7.33
N ILE A 191 -12.64 10.27 7.09
CA ILE A 191 -13.98 9.70 7.27
C ILE A 191 -14.43 9.85 8.72
N TYR A 192 -13.59 9.50 9.71
CA TYR A 192 -13.96 9.60 11.13
C TYR A 192 -14.22 11.02 11.61
N VAL A 193 -13.47 12.01 11.12
CA VAL A 193 -13.68 13.43 11.46
C VAL A 193 -14.99 13.97 10.87
N SER A 194 -15.45 13.43 9.74
CA SER A 194 -16.71 13.85 9.10
C SER A 194 -17.99 13.29 9.75
N LEU A 195 -17.87 12.25 10.57
CA LEU A 195 -19.02 11.55 11.18
C LEU A 195 -19.78 12.32 12.29
N PRO A 196 -19.18 13.18 13.14
CA PRO A 196 -19.91 13.83 14.24
C PRO A 196 -20.63 15.13 13.83
N THR A 197 -20.28 15.75 12.71
CA THR A 197 -20.87 17.04 12.31
C THR A 197 -22.22 16.91 11.61
N SER A 198 -22.53 15.74 11.05
CA SER A 198 -23.81 15.49 10.36
C SER A 198 -24.98 15.14 11.30
N SER A 199 -24.73 14.84 12.58
CA SER A 199 -25.79 14.52 13.55
C SER A 199 -26.16 15.69 14.47
N MET A 200 -25.60 16.88 14.24
CA MET A 200 -25.84 18.07 15.07
C MET A 200 -26.71 19.13 14.36
N SER A 201 -27.24 18.84 13.17
CA SER A 201 -28.10 19.72 12.38
C SER A 201 -29.60 19.37 12.44
N ASP A 202 -29.98 18.34 13.20
CA ASP A 202 -31.38 17.88 13.33
C ASP A 202 -32.00 18.22 14.71
N ILE A 203 -31.46 19.23 15.41
CA ILE A 203 -32.07 19.83 16.60
C ILE A 203 -32.21 21.34 16.34
N ASP A 204 -33.28 21.71 15.64
CA ASP A 204 -33.99 23.00 15.74
C ASP A 204 -35.46 22.78 15.35
#